data_AF-B2W263-F1
#
_entry.id   AF-B2W263-F1
#
_cell.length_a   1.000
_cell.length_b   1.000
_cell.length_c   1.000
_cell.angle_alpha   90.00
_cell.angle_beta   90.00
_cell.angle_gamma   90.00
#
_symmetry.space_group_name_H-M   'P 1'
#
loop_
_entity.id
_entity.type
_entity.pdbx_description
1 polymer ?
#
loop_
_entity_poly.entity_id
_entity_poly.type
_entity_poly.pdbx_seq_one_letter_code
_entity_poly.pdbx_strand_id
1 'polypeptide(L)'
;MTTFTTRDATVTLRDYIGELERLSELSSSGQKAFKEDLKYYRMSIEQYKSDQHYVLLHLLRTCCLLDKTLREWIANLQLTVGVDNETKKDQARERYLAALRPIRSAAQ
;
A
#
# COMPACT_ATOMS: atom_id res chain seq x y z
N MET A 1 14.03 -5.61 -22.76
CA MET A 1 12.98 -4.61 -22.46
C MET A 1 11.78 -5.38 -21.94
N THR A 2 11.72 -5.61 -20.62
CA THR A 2 10.77 -6.53 -20.00
C THR A 2 9.56 -5.75 -19.55
N THR A 3 8.42 -6.00 -20.18
CA THR A 3 7.13 -5.38 -19.84
C THR A 3 6.61 -5.94 -18.52
N PHE A 4 6.61 -5.11 -17.48
CA PHE A 4 5.91 -5.41 -16.23
C PHE A 4 4.41 -5.34 -16.54
N THR A 5 3.77 -6.51 -16.63
CA THR A 5 2.34 -6.61 -16.91
C THR A 5 1.56 -6.35 -15.63
N THR A 6 0.94 -5.17 -15.57
CA THR A 6 -0.05 -4.77 -14.56
C THR A 6 -1.32 -5.63 -14.72
N ARG A 7 -1.28 -6.89 -14.26
CA ARG A 7 -2.42 -7.82 -14.38
C ARG A 7 -3.36 -7.86 -13.18
N ASP A 8 -3.05 -7.18 -12.08
CA ASP A 8 -3.84 -7.30 -10.84
C ASP A 8 -4.90 -6.21 -10.59
N ALA A 9 -5.07 -5.23 -11.49
CA ALA A 9 -6.07 -4.18 -11.33
C ALA A 9 -7.45 -4.52 -11.93
N THR A 10 -7.62 -5.70 -12.55
CA THR A 10 -8.87 -6.09 -13.23
C THR A 10 -9.80 -6.96 -12.39
N VAL A 11 -9.36 -7.40 -11.21
CA VAL A 11 -10.17 -8.22 -10.28
C VAL A 11 -11.27 -7.39 -9.60
N THR A 12 -11.12 -6.08 -9.46
CA THR A 12 -12.04 -5.27 -8.65
C THR A 12 -13.40 -5.00 -9.29
N LEU A 13 -13.50 -4.70 -10.58
CA LEU A 13 -14.78 -4.23 -11.15
C LEU A 13 -15.87 -5.31 -11.25
N ARG A 14 -15.50 -6.58 -11.39
CA ARG A 14 -16.46 -7.70 -11.46
C ARG A 14 -17.03 -8.02 -10.07
N ASP A 15 -16.19 -7.97 -9.04
CA ASP A 15 -16.61 -8.18 -7.65
C ASP A 15 -17.50 -7.02 -7.15
N TYR A 16 -17.22 -5.78 -7.58
CA TYR A 16 -18.06 -4.61 -7.31
C TYR A 16 -19.49 -4.72 -7.88
N ILE A 17 -19.70 -5.43 -8.99
CA ILE A 17 -21.03 -5.63 -9.60
C ILE A 17 -21.83 -6.67 -8.80
N GLY A 18 -21.17 -7.72 -8.27
CA GLY A 18 -21.82 -8.72 -7.41
C GLY A 18 -22.22 -8.18 -6.02
N GLU A 19 -21.50 -7.19 -5.48
CA GLU A 19 -21.88 -6.53 -4.21
C GLU A 19 -23.08 -5.59 -4.35
N LEU A 20 -23.34 -5.03 -5.53
CA LEU A 20 -24.50 -4.17 -5.79
C LEU A 20 -25.84 -4.95 -5.71
N GLU A 21 -25.85 -6.24 -6.01
CA GLU A 21 -27.04 -7.10 -5.83
C GLU A 21 -27.36 -7.37 -4.35
N ARG A 22 -26.37 -7.30 -3.46
CA ARG A 22 -26.55 -7.54 -2.00
C ARG A 22 -26.96 -6.28 -1.23
N LEU A 23 -26.89 -5.11 -1.86
CA LEU A 23 -27.30 -3.85 -1.25
C LEU A 23 -28.79 -3.78 -0.97
N SER A 24 -29.63 -4.38 -1.82
CA SER A 24 -31.08 -4.46 -1.63
C SER A 24 -31.49 -5.38 -0.47
N GLU A 25 -30.61 -6.30 -0.07
CA GLU A 25 -30.81 -7.20 1.08
C GLU A 25 -30.50 -6.51 2.42
N LEU A 26 -29.80 -5.36 2.40
CA LEU A 26 -29.47 -4.59 3.58
C LEU A 26 -30.65 -3.72 4.01
N SER A 27 -30.76 -3.51 5.33
CA SER A 27 -31.67 -2.51 5.89
C SER A 27 -31.35 -1.11 5.35
N SER A 28 -32.32 -0.20 5.40
CA SER A 28 -32.11 1.20 4.96
C SER A 28 -30.92 1.87 5.67
N SER A 29 -30.71 1.55 6.95
CA SER A 29 -29.54 1.98 7.71
C SER A 29 -28.25 1.36 7.19
N GLY A 30 -28.24 0.06 6.89
CA GLY A 30 -27.08 -0.65 6.32
C GLY A 30 -26.71 -0.13 4.92
N GLN A 31 -27.69 0.17 4.07
CA GLN A 31 -27.45 0.78 2.77
C GLN A 31 -26.83 2.18 2.89
N LYS A 32 -27.25 2.96 3.89
CA LYS A 32 -26.69 4.29 4.16
C LYS A 32 -25.24 4.17 4.61
N ALA A 33 -24.96 3.31 5.59
CA ALA A 33 -23.61 3.07 6.09
C ALA A 33 -22.66 2.60 4.98
N PHE A 34 -23.09 1.62 4.17
CA PHE A 34 -22.29 1.13 3.04
C PHE A 34 -21.97 2.21 2.01
N LYS A 35 -22.93 3.11 1.71
CA LYS A 35 -22.70 4.25 0.80
C LYS A 35 -21.71 5.26 1.38
N GLU A 36 -21.75 5.49 2.69
CA GLU A 36 -20.81 6.37 3.38
C GLU A 36 -19.39 5.76 3.38
N ASP A 37 -19.27 4.47 3.68
CA ASP A 37 -18.01 3.73 3.61
C ASP A 37 -17.42 3.76 2.20
N LEU A 38 -18.21 3.54 1.16
CA LEU A 38 -17.75 3.63 -0.23
C LEU A 38 -17.22 5.01 -0.60
N LYS A 39 -17.84 6.08 -0.09
CA LYS A 39 -17.33 7.45 -0.30
C LYS A 39 -16.00 7.65 0.41
N TYR A 40 -15.88 7.16 1.65
CA TYR A 40 -14.65 7.21 2.40
C TYR A 40 -13.52 6.46 1.68
N TYR A 41 -13.75 5.19 1.30
CA TYR A 41 -12.76 4.40 0.58
C TYR A 41 -12.32 5.05 -0.73
N ARG A 42 -13.26 5.63 -1.48
CA ARG A 42 -12.92 6.38 -2.71
C ARG A 42 -11.99 7.55 -2.42
N MET A 43 -12.29 8.36 -1.40
CA MET A 43 -11.43 9.48 -1.00
C MET A 43 -10.04 9.00 -0.57
N SER A 44 -9.96 7.92 0.20
CA SER A 44 -8.69 7.32 0.63
C SER A 44 -7.86 6.82 -0.54
N ILE A 45 -8.49 6.21 -1.55
CA ILE A 45 -7.79 5.76 -2.77
C ILE A 45 -7.25 6.94 -3.58
N GLU A 46 -8.03 8.00 -3.74
CA GLU A 46 -7.57 9.20 -4.47
C GLU A 46 -6.43 9.91 -3.73
N GLN A 47 -6.51 9.99 -2.40
CA GLN A 47 -5.41 10.50 -1.57
C GLN A 47 -4.14 9.64 -1.72
N TYR A 48 -4.28 8.32 -1.65
CA TYR A 48 -3.16 7.40 -1.84
C TYR A 48 -2.49 7.58 -3.21
N LYS A 49 -3.27 7.70 -4.29
CA LYS A 49 -2.73 7.96 -5.65
C LYS A 49 -1.99 9.29 -5.71
N SER A 50 -2.56 10.34 -5.10
CA SER A 50 -1.94 11.66 -5.03
C SER A 50 -0.59 11.58 -4.31
N ASP A 51 -0.55 10.98 -3.12
CA ASP A 51 0.67 10.82 -2.33
C ASP A 51 1.72 10.00 -3.07
N GLN A 52 1.31 8.93 -3.76
CA GLN A 52 2.20 8.14 -4.61
C GLN A 52 2.81 8.97 -5.75
N HIS A 53 2.02 9.88 -6.34
CA HIS A 53 2.48 10.80 -7.38
C HIS A 53 3.51 11.80 -6.85
N TYR A 54 3.28 12.35 -5.65
CA TYR A 54 4.23 13.25 -4.98
C TYR A 54 5.54 12.54 -4.63
N VAL A 55 5.46 11.32 -4.11
CA VAL A 55 6.63 10.50 -3.81
C VAL A 55 7.42 10.20 -5.09
N LEU A 56 6.75 9.78 -6.16
CA LEU A 56 7.41 9.49 -7.44
C LEU A 56 8.10 10.72 -8.03
N LEU A 57 7.43 11.87 -8.03
CA LEU A 57 7.98 13.13 -8.54
C LEU A 57 9.17 13.62 -7.69
N HIS A 58 9.08 13.48 -6.37
CA HIS A 58 10.17 13.82 -5.46
C HIS A 58 11.39 12.94 -5.72
N LEU A 59 11.20 11.62 -5.80
CA LEU A 59 12.28 10.66 -6.08
C LEU A 59 12.94 10.87 -7.45
N LEU A 60 12.17 11.22 -8.48
CA LEU A 60 12.70 11.56 -9.79
C LEU A 60 13.59 12.82 -9.73
N ARG A 61 13.18 13.84 -8.99
CA ARG A 61 13.93 15.10 -8.86
C ARG A 61 15.19 14.99 -8.00
N THR A 62 15.16 14.18 -6.94
CA THR A 62 16.25 14.13 -5.96
C THR A 62 17.21 12.97 -6.20
N CYS A 63 16.68 11.81 -6.61
CA CYS A 63 17.47 10.58 -6.69
C CYS A 63 17.91 10.27 -8.13
N CYS A 64 17.01 10.44 -9.11
CA CYS A 64 17.20 9.98 -10.49
C CYS A 64 17.74 11.07 -11.43
N LEU A 65 18.93 11.60 -11.11
CA LEU A 65 19.59 12.63 -11.92
C LEU A 65 20.19 12.03 -13.20
N LEU A 66 19.97 12.69 -14.34
CA LEU A 66 20.34 12.21 -15.68
C LEU A 66 21.83 11.89 -15.86
N ASP A 67 22.70 12.56 -15.11
CA ASP A 67 24.16 12.41 -15.20
C ASP A 67 24.73 11.39 -14.20
N LYS A 68 23.87 10.75 -13.39
CA LYS A 68 24.30 9.81 -12.35
C LYS A 68 24.10 8.36 -12.78
N THR A 69 25.00 7.51 -12.31
CA THR A 69 24.92 6.07 -12.55
C THR A 69 23.80 5.44 -11.73
N LEU A 70 23.35 4.25 -12.15
CA LEU A 70 22.37 3.46 -11.41
C LEU A 70 22.79 3.19 -9.94
N ARG A 71 24.09 2.99 -9.69
CA ARG A 71 24.61 2.77 -8.34
C ARG A 71 24.45 4.01 -7.45
N GLU A 72 24.68 5.19 -8.01
CA GLU A 72 24.51 6.46 -7.30
C GLU A 72 23.03 6.79 -7.11
N TRP A 73 22.15 6.44 -8.06
CA TRP A 73 20.70 6.53 -7.87
C TRP A 73 20.24 5.71 -6.67
N ILE A 74 20.67 4.45 -6.57
CA ILE A 74 20.34 3.57 -5.44
C ILE A 74 20.85 4.15 -4.12
N ALA A 75 22.08 4.66 -4.09
CA ALA A 75 22.64 5.29 -2.89
C ALA A 75 21.86 6.56 -2.47
N ASN A 76 21.52 7.44 -3.42
CA ASN A 76 20.73 8.64 -3.14
C ASN A 76 19.31 8.30 -2.67
N LEU A 77 18.71 7.25 -3.22
CA LEU A 77 17.41 6.74 -2.80
C LEU A 77 17.45 6.25 -1.35
N GLN A 78 18.46 5.45 -0.99
CA GLN A 78 18.64 4.96 0.38
C GLN A 78 18.81 6.11 1.38
N LEU A 79 19.60 7.13 1.03
CA LEU A 79 19.77 8.34 1.83
C LEU A 79 18.48 9.15 1.96
N THR A 80 17.76 9.37 0.85
CA THR A 80 16.54 10.20 0.81
C THR A 80 15.38 9.56 1.57
N VAL A 81 15.20 8.25 1.44
CA VAL A 81 14.14 7.51 2.14
C VAL A 81 14.55 7.21 3.60
N GLY A 82 15.82 7.43 3.96
CA GLY A 82 16.35 7.19 5.31
C GLY A 82 16.30 5.71 5.71
N VAL A 83 16.32 4.81 4.73
CA VAL A 83 16.19 3.38 4.96
C VAL A 83 17.57 2.75 4.98
N ASP A 84 18.07 2.53 6.19
CA ASP A 84 19.22 1.66 6.41
C ASP A 84 18.79 0.18 6.29
N ASN A 85 19.51 -0.56 5.44
CA ASN A 85 19.20 -1.95 5.13
C ASN A 85 19.35 -2.85 6.36
N GLU A 86 20.33 -2.61 7.22
CA GLU A 86 20.52 -3.40 8.43
C GLU A 86 19.40 -3.14 9.44
N THR A 87 19.03 -1.87 9.64
CA THR A 87 17.86 -1.51 10.45
C THR A 87 16.57 -2.18 9.98
N LYS A 88 16.33 -2.29 8.66
CA LYS A 88 15.13 -2.98 8.14
C LYS A 88 15.19 -4.50 8.32
N LYS A 89 16.37 -5.10 8.18
CA LYS A 89 16.56 -6.53 8.47
C LYS A 89 16.29 -6.83 9.93
N ASP A 90 16.75 -5.99 10.84
CA ASP A 90 16.51 -6.16 12.28
C ASP A 90 15.03 -5.99 12.61
N GLN A 91 14.35 -4.98 12.07
CA GLN A 91 12.90 -4.83 12.22
C GLN A 91 12.11 -6.01 11.63
N ALA A 92 12.58 -6.61 10.53
CA ALA A 92 11.96 -7.82 9.97
C ALA A 92 12.19 -9.04 10.88
N ARG A 93 13.40 -9.19 11.42
CA ARG A 93 13.76 -10.23 12.39
C ARG A 93 12.92 -10.10 13.66
N GLU A 94 12.76 -8.91 14.21
CA GLU A 94 11.93 -8.67 15.39
C GLU A 94 10.47 -9.03 15.16
N ARG A 95 9.88 -8.63 14.02
CA ARG A 95 8.52 -9.01 13.65
C ARG A 95 8.36 -10.51 13.52
N TYR A 96 9.34 -11.19 12.92
CA TYR A 96 9.35 -12.64 12.82
C TYR A 96 9.41 -13.30 14.20
N LEU A 97 10.33 -12.86 15.07
CA LEU A 97 10.44 -13.37 16.44
C LEU A 97 9.18 -13.10 17.27
N ALA A 98 8.55 -11.93 17.09
CA ALA A 98 7.30 -11.59 17.76
C ALA A 98 6.13 -12.47 17.29
N ALA A 99 6.06 -12.78 16.00
CA ALA A 99 5.08 -13.70 15.44
C ALA A 99 5.29 -15.15 15.88
N LEU A 100 6.53 -15.54 16.19
CA LEU A 100 6.86 -16.86 16.74
C LEU A 100 6.62 -16.97 18.26
N ARG A 101 6.45 -15.85 18.97
CA ARG A 101 6.10 -15.93 20.40
C ARG A 101 4.72 -16.56 20.51
N PRO A 102 4.55 -17.63 21.32
CA PRO A 102 3.23 -18.15 21.62
C PRO A 102 2.37 -16.99 22.10
N ILE A 103 1.15 -16.87 21.57
CA ILE A 103 0.10 -16.04 22.18
C ILE A 103 0.11 -16.45 23.64
N ARG A 104 0.51 -15.53 24.54
CA ARG A 104 0.54 -15.80 25.98
C ARG A 104 -0.81 -16.44 26.31
N SER A 105 -0.81 -17.73 26.65
CA SER A 105 -1.97 -18.37 27.22
C SER A 105 -2.37 -17.50 28.39
N ALA A 106 -3.56 -16.90 28.30
CA ALA A 106 -4.11 -16.09 29.36
C ALA A 106 -3.99 -16.91 30.64
N ALA A 107 -3.12 -16.47 31.55
CA ALA A 107 -2.97 -17.09 32.84
C ALA A 107 -4.34 -17.01 33.53
N GLN A 108 -4.87 -18.17 33.88
CA GLN A 108 -6.07 -18.35 34.70
C GLN A 108 -5.96 -17.60 36.03
#